data_AF-A0A9D5NNH9-F1
#
_entry.id   AF-A0A9D5NNH9-F1
#
_cell.length_a   1.000
_cell.length_b   1.000
_cell.length_c   1.000
_cell.angle_alpha   90.00
_cell.angle_beta   90.00
_cell.angle_gamma   90.00
#
_symmetry.space_group_name_H-M   'P 1'
#
loop_
_entity.id
_entity.type
_entity.pdbx_description
1 polymer ?
#
loop_
_entity_poly.entity_id
_entity_poly.type
_entity_poly.pdbx_seq_one_letter_code
_entity_poly.pdbx_strand_id
1 'polypeptide(L)'
;MAEQQKTAEEVMQELRALADRLVAAGRKDLLLKAIGVPLLEELRIEAAKSRLSRLVIMKDYRFVLADYQLEVELQPVHKAVYLLFLNHPEGIEFKRLGNYREELLGYYLATARWMDKEKAEESVDHLVDPLDNAINEKCSRIKKAFLELMDEYRASYYLISSHTQKHIAGRIWYERLKVITLPRELVINETR
;
A
#
# COMPACT_ATOMS: atom_id res chain seq x y z
N MET A 1 25.86 20.07 32.70
CA MET A 1 24.50 19.59 33.02
C MET A 1 24.08 18.72 31.86
N ALA A 2 24.14 17.39 32.00
CA ALA A 2 23.73 16.48 30.94
C ALA A 2 22.19 16.51 30.87
N GLU A 3 21.61 16.89 29.72
CA GLU A 3 20.19 16.69 29.47
C GLU A 3 19.93 15.19 29.59
N GLN A 4 19.16 14.78 30.61
CA GLN A 4 18.63 13.43 30.66
C GLN A 4 17.69 13.29 29.47
N GLN A 5 18.04 12.36 28.58
CA GLN A 5 17.26 12.08 27.40
C GLN A 5 15.94 11.44 27.83
N LYS A 6 14.85 12.19 27.66
CA LYS A 6 13.49 11.73 27.98
C LYS A 6 13.17 10.45 27.22
N THR A 7 12.49 9.53 27.88
CA THR A 7 11.93 8.33 27.24
C THR A 7 10.81 8.70 26.27
N ALA A 8 10.50 7.83 25.31
CA ALA A 8 9.41 8.08 24.35
C ALA A 8 8.05 8.26 25.04
N GLU A 9 7.81 7.54 26.13
CA GLU A 9 6.59 7.65 26.94
C GLU A 9 6.50 9.01 27.65
N GLU A 10 7.60 9.49 28.24
CA GLU A 10 7.65 10.82 28.86
C GLU A 10 7.40 11.93 27.84
N VAL A 11 8.01 11.83 26.64
CA VAL A 11 7.78 12.77 25.54
C VAL A 11 6.31 12.75 25.11
N MET A 12 5.69 11.57 25.00
CA MET A 12 4.28 11.43 24.65
C MET A 12 3.37 12.08 25.71
N GLN A 13 3.64 11.86 27.00
CA GLN A 13 2.85 12.47 28.08
C GLN A 13 2.95 13.99 28.08
N GLU A 14 4.16 14.54 27.89
CA GLU A 14 4.36 15.98 27.79
C GLU A 14 3.67 16.58 26.56
N LEU A 15 3.78 15.93 25.40
CA LEU A 15 3.08 16.35 24.18
C LEU A 15 1.56 16.38 24.39
N ARG A 16 1.01 15.34 25.04
CA ARG A 16 -0.41 15.27 25.37
C ARG A 16 -0.84 16.43 26.27
N ALA A 17 -0.09 16.69 27.35
CA ALA A 17 -0.40 17.79 28.26
C ALA A 17 -0.37 19.16 27.55
N LEU A 18 0.59 19.38 26.66
CA LEU A 18 0.68 20.61 25.87
C LEU A 18 -0.47 20.74 24.85
N ALA A 19 -0.81 19.64 24.15
CA ALA A 19 -1.92 19.61 23.21
C ALA A 19 -3.25 19.88 23.92
N ASP A 20 -3.50 19.23 25.08
CA ASP A 20 -4.71 19.41 25.88
C ASP A 20 -4.86 20.85 26.36
N ARG A 21 -3.76 21.51 26.75
CA ARG A 21 -3.76 22.95 27.10
C ARG A 21 -4.19 23.83 25.92
N LEU A 22 -3.67 23.58 24.73
CA LEU A 22 -4.06 24.33 23.53
C LEU A 22 -5.53 24.09 23.16
N VAL A 23 -6.00 22.85 23.25
CA VAL A 23 -7.39 22.49 22.98
C VAL A 23 -8.34 23.14 24.00
N ALA A 24 -8.01 23.09 25.29
CA ALA A 24 -8.80 23.72 26.35
C ALA A 24 -8.87 25.25 26.20
N ALA A 25 -7.81 25.87 25.67
CA ALA A 25 -7.80 27.29 25.31
C ALA A 25 -8.52 27.61 23.99
N GLY A 26 -9.12 26.62 23.31
CA GLY A 26 -9.78 26.80 22.01
C GLY A 26 -8.83 27.02 20.83
N ARG A 27 -7.52 26.82 21.01
CA ARG A 27 -6.44 27.14 20.06
C ARG A 27 -5.99 25.94 19.22
N LYS A 28 -6.95 25.25 18.59
CA LYS A 28 -6.66 24.13 17.65
C LYS A 28 -5.84 24.59 16.44
N ASP A 29 -5.94 25.87 16.06
CA ASP A 29 -5.13 26.50 15.02
C ASP A 29 -3.63 26.44 15.34
N LEU A 30 -3.25 26.69 16.59
CA LEU A 30 -1.85 26.62 17.03
C LEU A 30 -1.34 25.18 17.08
N LEU A 31 -2.19 24.24 17.50
CA LEU A 31 -1.85 22.82 17.47
C LEU A 31 -1.60 22.37 16.02
N LEU A 32 -2.51 22.71 15.09
CA LEU A 32 -2.34 22.41 13.66
C LEU A 32 -1.06 23.05 13.09
N LYS A 33 -0.76 24.30 13.46
CA LYS A 33 0.46 24.98 13.03
C LYS A 33 1.73 24.30 13.58
N ALA A 34 1.68 23.78 14.81
CA ALA A 34 2.81 23.13 15.45
C ALA A 34 3.16 21.78 14.79
N ILE A 35 2.15 20.95 14.50
CA ILE A 35 2.37 19.65 13.86
C ILE A 35 2.52 19.76 12.34
N GLY A 36 1.87 20.76 11.73
CA GLY A 36 1.79 20.93 10.28
C GLY A 36 0.85 19.94 9.60
N VAL A 37 0.44 20.29 8.37
CA VAL A 37 -0.41 19.43 7.53
C VAL A 37 0.26 18.09 7.17
N PRO A 38 1.57 18.01 6.83
CA PRO A 38 2.18 16.74 6.45
C PRO A 38 2.09 15.67 7.55
N LEU A 39 2.47 16.02 8.79
CA LEU A 39 2.39 15.09 9.92
C LEU A 39 0.93 14.77 10.26
N LEU A 40 0.00 15.71 10.12
CA LEU A 40 -1.43 15.43 10.31
C LEU A 40 -1.93 14.33 9.36
N GLU A 41 -1.56 14.38 8.08
CA GLU A 41 -1.96 13.36 7.11
C GLU A 41 -1.32 12.01 7.43
N GLU A 42 -0.04 11.97 7.84
CA GLU A 42 0.62 10.76 8.34
C GLU A 42 -0.10 10.17 9.57
N LEU A 43 -0.50 11.01 10.52
CA LEU A 43 -1.24 10.58 11.71
C LEU A 43 -2.66 10.09 11.37
N ARG A 44 -3.31 10.66 10.35
CA ARG A 44 -4.62 10.17 9.87
C ARG A 44 -4.51 8.79 9.23
N ILE A 45 -3.44 8.56 8.47
CA ILE A 45 -3.08 7.23 7.95
C ILE A 45 -2.82 6.26 9.12
N GLU A 46 -1.97 6.63 10.07
CA GLU A 46 -1.65 5.79 11.23
C GLU A 46 -2.89 5.42 12.06
N ALA A 47 -3.78 6.38 12.31
CA ALA A 47 -5.04 6.14 13.01
C ALA A 47 -5.94 5.14 12.27
N ALA A 48 -5.87 5.11 10.93
CA ALA A 48 -6.65 4.19 10.12
C ALA A 48 -6.22 2.72 10.24
N LYS A 49 -5.02 2.41 10.76
CA LYS A 49 -4.55 1.02 10.99
C LYS A 49 -5.52 0.17 11.80
N SER A 50 -6.15 0.78 12.82
CA SER A 50 -7.12 0.12 13.69
C SER A 50 -8.42 -0.30 12.97
N ARG A 51 -8.65 0.20 11.76
CA ARG A 51 -9.85 0.00 10.93
C ARG A 51 -9.52 -0.70 9.61
N LEU A 52 -8.39 -1.39 9.53
CA LEU A 52 -8.07 -2.22 8.38
C LEU A 52 -8.87 -3.52 8.47
N SER A 53 -9.42 -3.95 7.34
CA SER A 53 -9.99 -5.28 7.19
C SER A 53 -8.93 -6.27 6.77
N ARG A 54 -9.07 -7.50 7.24
CA ARG A 54 -8.44 -8.67 6.64
C ARG A 54 -8.83 -8.75 5.16
N LEU A 55 -7.83 -8.88 4.29
CA LEU A 55 -7.98 -9.12 2.87
C LEU A 55 -7.86 -10.62 2.63
N VAL A 56 -9.00 -11.27 2.36
CA VAL A 56 -9.08 -12.70 2.06
C VAL A 56 -9.02 -12.89 0.56
N ILE A 57 -8.01 -13.61 0.09
CA ILE A 57 -7.90 -14.08 -1.29
C ILE A 57 -8.53 -15.47 -1.35
N MET A 58 -9.71 -15.56 -1.96
CA MET A 58 -10.46 -16.81 -2.10
C MET A 58 -9.83 -17.76 -3.13
N LYS A 59 -10.23 -19.04 -3.11
CA LYS A 59 -9.72 -20.08 -4.04
C LYS A 59 -9.95 -19.78 -5.53
N ASP A 60 -10.93 -18.92 -5.85
CA ASP A 60 -11.25 -18.43 -7.19
C ASP A 60 -10.64 -17.04 -7.48
N TYR A 61 -9.70 -16.59 -6.65
CA TYR A 61 -9.04 -15.28 -6.71
C TYR A 61 -10.00 -14.09 -6.51
N ARG A 62 -11.17 -14.27 -5.88
CA ARG A 62 -11.94 -13.12 -5.37
C ARG A 62 -11.28 -12.53 -4.14
N PHE A 63 -11.31 -11.20 -4.04
CA PHE A 63 -10.64 -10.44 -2.99
C PHE A 63 -11.72 -9.89 -2.07
N VAL A 64 -11.76 -10.37 -0.82
CA VAL A 64 -12.83 -10.03 0.12
C VAL A 64 -12.24 -9.30 1.32
N LEU A 65 -12.77 -8.12 1.60
CA LEU A 65 -12.55 -7.41 2.85
C LEU A 65 -13.46 -8.03 3.92
N ALA A 66 -12.96 -9.08 4.58
CA ALA A 66 -13.76 -9.96 5.43
C ALA A 66 -14.48 -9.25 6.58
N ASP A 67 -13.86 -8.21 7.17
CA ASP A 67 -14.42 -7.50 8.32
C ASP A 67 -15.55 -6.55 7.91
N TYR A 68 -15.69 -6.28 6.61
CA TYR A 68 -16.78 -5.49 6.03
C TYR A 68 -17.71 -6.28 5.12
N GLN A 69 -17.38 -7.55 4.84
CA GLN A 69 -18.10 -8.42 3.89
C GLN A 69 -18.25 -7.78 2.50
N LEU A 70 -17.24 -7.04 2.06
CA LEU A 70 -17.20 -6.39 0.75
C LEU A 70 -16.22 -7.10 -0.18
N GLU A 71 -16.60 -7.30 -1.43
CA GLU A 71 -15.69 -7.78 -2.47
C GLU A 71 -15.02 -6.60 -3.18
N VAL A 72 -13.71 -6.69 -3.39
CA VAL A 72 -12.95 -5.76 -4.23
C VAL A 72 -12.97 -6.28 -5.66
N GLU A 73 -13.87 -5.72 -6.47
CA GLU A 73 -14.05 -6.15 -7.86
C GLU A 73 -12.87 -5.75 -8.74
N LEU A 74 -12.00 -6.71 -9.04
CA LEU A 74 -10.85 -6.56 -9.90
C LEU A 74 -10.92 -7.49 -11.11
N GLN A 75 -10.62 -6.94 -12.29
CA GLN A 75 -10.43 -7.75 -13.50
C GLN A 75 -9.22 -8.71 -13.32
N PRO A 76 -9.18 -9.85 -14.04
CA PRO A 76 -8.14 -10.86 -13.84
C PRO A 76 -6.70 -10.33 -13.91
N VAL A 77 -6.40 -9.42 -14.84
CA VAL A 77 -5.08 -8.78 -14.96
C VAL A 77 -4.74 -7.91 -13.75
N HIS A 78 -5.72 -7.19 -13.19
CA HIS A 78 -5.53 -6.38 -11.99
C HIS A 78 -5.27 -7.26 -10.77
N LYS A 79 -5.97 -8.40 -10.66
CA LYS A 79 -5.72 -9.40 -9.61
C LYS A 79 -4.29 -9.93 -9.71
N ALA A 80 -3.82 -10.25 -10.91
CA ALA A 80 -2.47 -10.77 -11.12
C ALA A 80 -1.38 -9.76 -10.70
N VAL A 81 -1.51 -8.51 -11.13
CA VAL A 81 -0.61 -7.42 -10.72
C VAL A 81 -0.64 -7.26 -9.19
N TYR A 82 -1.82 -7.27 -8.58
CA TYR A 82 -1.94 -7.12 -7.14
C TYR A 82 -1.31 -8.27 -6.36
N LEU A 83 -1.53 -9.52 -6.79
CA LEU A 83 -0.94 -10.71 -6.18
C LEU A 83 0.59 -10.68 -6.23
N LEU A 84 1.17 -10.24 -7.35
CA LEU A 84 2.61 -10.04 -7.45
C LEU A 84 3.10 -9.07 -6.36
N PHE A 85 2.51 -7.88 -6.25
CA PHE A 85 2.91 -6.92 -5.19
C PHE A 85 2.58 -7.39 -3.77
N LEU A 86 1.63 -8.30 -3.61
CA LEU A 86 1.41 -8.95 -2.33
C LEU A 86 2.52 -9.94 -1.99
N ASN A 87 3.05 -10.67 -2.98
CA ASN A 87 4.12 -11.64 -2.81
C ASN A 87 5.51 -11.00 -2.62
N HIS A 88 5.65 -9.72 -2.99
CA HIS A 88 6.88 -8.94 -2.85
C HIS A 88 6.74 -7.79 -1.83
N PRO A 89 6.72 -8.08 -0.51
CA PRO A 89 6.64 -7.05 0.53
C PRO A 89 7.85 -6.10 0.55
N GLU A 90 9.01 -6.53 0.04
CA GLU A 90 10.19 -5.71 -0.19
C GLU A 90 9.98 -4.63 -1.26
N GLY A 91 9.02 -4.86 -2.17
CA GLY A 91 8.69 -3.96 -3.25
C GLY A 91 9.47 -4.16 -4.53
N ILE A 92 8.89 -3.66 -5.62
CA ILE A 92 9.46 -3.80 -6.96
C ILE A 92 9.61 -2.42 -7.58
N GLU A 93 10.78 -2.12 -8.15
CA GLU A 93 10.90 -0.98 -9.08
C GLU A 93 10.23 -1.37 -10.40
N PHE A 94 9.34 -0.54 -10.95
CA PHE A 94 8.68 -0.85 -12.23
C PHE A 94 9.67 -1.13 -13.36
N LYS A 95 10.82 -0.44 -13.41
CA LYS A 95 11.87 -0.72 -14.42
C LYS A 95 12.51 -2.12 -14.30
N ARG A 96 12.31 -2.81 -13.16
CA ARG A 96 12.77 -4.18 -12.89
C ARG A 96 11.63 -5.20 -13.00
N LEU A 97 10.42 -4.79 -13.40
CA LEU A 97 9.26 -5.69 -13.44
C LEU A 97 9.45 -6.85 -14.44
N GLY A 98 10.29 -6.67 -15.47
CA GLY A 98 10.69 -7.74 -16.39
C GLY A 98 11.33 -8.95 -15.70
N ASN A 99 11.97 -8.76 -14.54
CA ASN A 99 12.53 -9.87 -13.76
C ASN A 99 11.44 -10.78 -13.16
N TYR A 100 10.21 -10.28 -13.07
CA TYR A 100 9.05 -10.96 -12.47
C TYR A 100 8.00 -11.35 -13.52
N ARG A 101 8.37 -11.30 -14.81
CA ARG A 101 7.46 -11.58 -15.94
C ARG A 101 6.78 -12.94 -15.82
N GLU A 102 7.55 -13.99 -15.60
CA GLU A 102 7.02 -15.37 -15.52
C GLU A 102 6.08 -15.55 -14.32
N GLU A 103 6.39 -14.92 -13.19
CA GLU A 103 5.54 -14.94 -12.00
C GLU A 103 4.22 -14.20 -12.25
N LEU A 104 4.28 -13.01 -12.86
CA LEU A 104 3.12 -12.23 -13.23
C LEU A 104 2.22 -12.99 -14.23
N LEU A 105 2.82 -13.65 -15.22
CA LEU A 105 2.11 -14.50 -16.17
C LEU A 105 1.44 -15.68 -15.46
N GLY A 106 2.14 -16.34 -14.53
CA GLY A 106 1.59 -17.41 -13.70
C GLY A 106 0.35 -16.97 -12.94
N TYR A 107 0.39 -15.80 -12.30
CA TYR A 107 -0.80 -15.25 -11.65
C TYR A 107 -1.92 -14.93 -12.64
N TYR A 108 -1.59 -14.35 -13.81
CA TYR A 108 -2.62 -13.96 -14.78
C TYR A 108 -3.34 -15.16 -15.38
N LEU A 109 -2.62 -16.22 -15.76
CA LEU A 109 -3.21 -17.46 -16.24
C LEU A 109 -4.09 -18.14 -15.16
N ALA A 110 -3.70 -18.01 -13.88
CA ALA A 110 -4.47 -18.57 -12.78
C ALA A 110 -5.77 -17.79 -12.49
N THR A 111 -5.75 -16.45 -12.62
CA THR A 111 -6.92 -15.59 -12.41
C THR A 111 -7.84 -15.55 -13.63
N ALA A 112 -7.31 -15.76 -14.84
CA ALA A 112 -8.02 -15.71 -16.12
C ALA A 112 -8.13 -17.11 -16.78
N ARG A 113 -8.81 -18.05 -16.11
CA ARG A 113 -8.85 -19.48 -16.50
C ARG A 113 -9.28 -19.81 -17.93
N TRP A 114 -10.01 -18.91 -18.59
CA TRP A 114 -10.54 -19.11 -19.95
C TRP A 114 -9.83 -18.24 -21.00
N MET A 115 -8.76 -17.54 -20.61
CA MET A 115 -8.04 -16.65 -21.51
C MET A 115 -7.06 -17.43 -22.37
N ASP A 116 -6.91 -16.96 -23.60
CA ASP A 116 -5.87 -17.42 -24.52
C ASP A 116 -4.48 -17.10 -23.96
N LYS A 117 -3.60 -18.10 -23.95
CA LYS A 117 -2.24 -17.99 -23.39
C LYS A 117 -1.40 -16.96 -24.13
N GLU A 118 -1.51 -16.87 -25.45
CA GLU A 118 -0.73 -15.93 -26.27
C GLU A 118 -1.16 -14.49 -25.95
N LYS A 119 -2.47 -14.25 -25.77
CA LYS A 119 -2.99 -12.95 -25.35
C LYS A 119 -2.56 -12.58 -23.92
N ALA A 120 -2.48 -13.56 -23.03
CA ALA A 120 -1.99 -13.34 -21.67
C ALA A 120 -0.51 -12.96 -21.68
N GLU A 121 0.31 -13.64 -22.48
CA GLU A 121 1.72 -13.34 -22.69
C GLU A 121 1.93 -11.93 -23.25
N GLU A 122 1.23 -11.58 -24.33
CA GLU A 122 1.28 -10.23 -24.93
C GLU A 122 0.91 -9.16 -23.90
N SER A 123 -0.18 -9.37 -23.16
CA SER A 123 -0.60 -8.44 -22.12
C SER A 123 0.43 -8.31 -20.99
N VAL A 124 1.16 -9.38 -20.65
CA VAL A 124 2.23 -9.34 -19.64
C VAL A 124 3.45 -8.63 -20.17
N ASP A 125 3.80 -8.81 -21.44
CA ASP A 125 4.90 -8.10 -22.10
C ASP A 125 4.70 -6.58 -22.02
N HIS A 126 3.47 -6.12 -22.30
CA HIS A 126 3.10 -4.71 -22.11
C HIS A 126 3.19 -4.25 -20.65
N LEU A 127 2.87 -5.10 -19.68
CA LEU A 127 2.95 -4.72 -18.26
C LEU A 127 4.39 -4.55 -17.78
N VAL A 128 5.30 -5.39 -18.26
CA VAL A 128 6.69 -5.41 -17.79
C VAL A 128 7.62 -4.51 -18.59
N ASP A 129 7.19 -4.03 -19.76
CA ASP A 129 7.93 -3.05 -20.56
C ASP A 129 8.05 -1.71 -19.80
N PRO A 130 9.26 -1.26 -19.44
CA PRO A 130 9.46 0.02 -18.76
C PRO A 130 9.06 1.25 -19.58
N LEU A 131 8.90 1.11 -20.90
CA LEU A 131 8.49 2.19 -21.81
C LEU A 131 6.97 2.25 -22.00
N ASP A 132 6.24 1.22 -21.59
CA ASP A 132 4.78 1.15 -21.66
C ASP A 132 4.14 1.69 -20.36
N ASN A 133 2.97 2.31 -20.50
CA ASN A 133 2.21 2.84 -19.37
C ASN A 133 1.22 1.82 -18.76
N ALA A 134 1.10 0.63 -19.34
CA ALA A 134 0.12 -0.38 -18.97
C ALA A 134 0.09 -0.68 -17.46
N ILE A 135 1.26 -0.81 -16.81
CA ILE A 135 1.34 -1.07 -15.37
C ILE A 135 0.77 0.07 -14.53
N ASN A 136 1.02 1.34 -14.91
CA ASN A 136 0.50 2.50 -14.20
C ASN A 136 -1.02 2.58 -14.34
N GLU A 137 -1.56 2.26 -15.52
CA GLU A 137 -3.00 2.17 -15.72
C GLU A 137 -3.63 1.13 -14.80
N LYS A 138 -3.01 -0.06 -14.69
CA LYS A 138 -3.56 -1.16 -13.89
C LYS A 138 -3.51 -0.82 -12.41
N CYS A 139 -2.42 -0.20 -11.95
CA CYS A 139 -2.33 0.36 -10.59
C CYS A 139 -3.41 1.42 -10.34
N SER A 140 -3.72 2.26 -11.34
CA SER A 140 -4.75 3.29 -11.23
C SER A 140 -6.16 2.70 -11.14
N ARG A 141 -6.44 1.63 -11.90
CA ARG A 141 -7.72 0.89 -11.84
C ARG A 141 -7.88 0.15 -10.51
N ILE A 142 -6.83 -0.50 -10.02
CA ILE A 142 -6.78 -1.11 -8.68
C ILE A 142 -7.06 -0.05 -7.62
N LYS A 143 -6.39 1.11 -7.71
CA LYS A 143 -6.61 2.23 -6.78
C LYS A 143 -8.05 2.68 -6.75
N LYS A 144 -8.70 2.82 -7.91
CA LYS A 144 -10.11 3.19 -7.99
C LYS A 144 -11.00 2.17 -7.27
N ALA A 145 -10.79 0.87 -7.50
CA ALA A 145 -11.59 -0.19 -6.89
C ALA A 145 -11.54 -0.18 -5.35
N PHE A 146 -10.36 0.05 -4.76
CA PHE A 146 -10.27 0.18 -3.30
C PHE A 146 -10.92 1.48 -2.78
N LEU A 147 -10.71 2.61 -3.46
CA LEU A 147 -11.28 3.90 -3.05
C LEU A 147 -12.82 3.98 -3.17
N GLU A 148 -13.44 3.11 -3.97
CA GLU A 148 -14.90 2.97 -4.02
C GLU A 148 -15.47 2.32 -2.75
N LEU A 149 -14.64 1.59 -1.98
CA LEU A 149 -15.06 0.80 -0.82
C LEU A 149 -14.60 1.40 0.52
N MET A 150 -13.61 2.29 0.52
CA MET A 150 -13.07 2.89 1.74
C MET A 150 -12.47 4.28 1.52
N ASP A 151 -12.31 5.01 2.62
CA ASP A 151 -11.64 6.32 2.62
C ASP A 151 -10.15 6.22 2.24
N GLU A 152 -9.57 7.35 1.82
CA GLU A 152 -8.20 7.41 1.30
C GLU A 152 -7.13 6.98 2.33
N TYR A 153 -7.38 7.22 3.62
CA TYR A 153 -6.46 6.88 4.70
C TYR A 153 -6.37 5.37 4.87
N ARG A 154 -7.51 4.66 4.91
CA ARG A 154 -7.53 3.20 4.91
C ARG A 154 -6.99 2.63 3.60
N ALA A 155 -7.43 3.18 2.47
CA ALA A 155 -7.00 2.71 1.16
C ALA A 155 -5.48 2.73 1.02
N SER A 156 -4.79 3.74 1.57
CA SER A 156 -3.33 3.89 1.47
C SER A 156 -2.54 2.61 1.82
N TYR A 157 -3.05 1.77 2.73
CA TYR A 157 -2.44 0.48 3.08
C TYR A 157 -2.61 -0.59 2.00
N TYR A 158 -3.75 -0.59 1.32
CA TYR A 158 -4.07 -1.57 0.28
C TYR A 158 -3.49 -1.18 -1.09
N LEU A 159 -3.09 0.07 -1.30
CA LEU A 159 -2.64 0.54 -2.61
C LEU A 159 -1.18 0.17 -2.90
N ILE A 160 -0.89 -0.09 -4.19
CA ILE A 160 0.48 -0.13 -4.71
C ILE A 160 1.02 1.30 -4.73
N SER A 161 1.72 1.68 -3.67
CA SER A 161 2.21 3.04 -3.41
C SER A 161 3.71 3.15 -3.67
N SER A 162 4.20 4.36 -3.93
CA SER A 162 5.63 4.59 -4.17
C SER A 162 6.36 4.86 -2.86
N HIS A 163 7.44 4.13 -2.61
CA HIS A 163 8.31 4.32 -1.46
C HIS A 163 9.74 4.57 -1.95
N THR A 164 10.32 5.69 -1.56
CA THR A 164 11.67 6.06 -1.96
C THR A 164 12.65 5.64 -0.86
N GLN A 165 13.50 4.65 -1.15
CA GLN A 165 14.59 4.27 -0.27
C GLN A 165 15.87 5.00 -0.67
N LYS A 166 16.53 5.61 0.31
CA LYS A 166 17.81 6.30 0.13
C LYS A 166 18.93 5.36 0.56
N HIS A 167 19.88 5.14 -0.34
CA HIS A 167 21.05 4.33 -0.09
C HIS A 167 22.29 5.23 0.01
N ILE A 168 23.18 4.93 0.95
CA ILE A 168 24.43 5.68 1.18
C ILE A 168 25.58 4.68 1.26
N ALA A 169 26.28 4.47 0.15
CA ALA A 169 27.51 3.68 0.11
C ALA A 169 28.49 4.31 -0.88
N GLY A 170 29.26 5.29 -0.40
CA GLY A 170 30.22 6.08 -1.20
C GLY A 170 29.58 7.09 -2.17
N ARG A 171 28.38 6.78 -2.69
CA ARG A 171 27.50 7.69 -3.45
C ARG A 171 26.07 7.58 -2.91
N ILE A 172 25.27 8.62 -3.09
CA ILE A 172 23.85 8.62 -2.75
C ILE A 172 23.07 8.17 -3.98
N TRP A 173 22.23 7.14 -3.85
CA TRP A 173 21.25 6.78 -4.86
C TRP A 173 19.89 6.51 -4.23
N TYR A 174 18.86 6.59 -5.07
CA TYR A 174 17.47 6.44 -4.66
C TYR A 174 16.84 5.27 -5.41
N GLU A 175 16.11 4.45 -4.67
CA GLU A 175 15.33 3.34 -5.22
C GLU A 175 13.85 3.67 -5.05
N ARG A 176 13.08 3.65 -6.14
CA ARG A 176 11.65 3.96 -6.11
C ARG A 176 10.86 2.67 -6.18
N LEU A 177 10.65 2.09 -5.00
CA LEU A 177 9.94 0.84 -4.83
C LEU A 177 8.43 1.07 -4.90
N LYS A 178 7.73 0.06 -5.39
CA LYS A 178 6.28 -0.01 -5.41
C LYS A 178 5.88 -1.13 -4.47
N VAL A 179 5.11 -0.79 -3.44
CA VAL A 179 4.78 -1.70 -2.35
C VAL A 179 3.32 -1.56 -1.94
N ILE A 180 2.77 -2.63 -1.42
CA ILE A 180 1.53 -2.64 -0.64
C ILE A 180 1.96 -2.68 0.84
N THR A 181 1.53 -1.69 1.63
CA THR A 181 1.92 -1.55 3.04
C THR A 181 0.92 -2.18 4.01
N LEU A 182 -0.10 -2.87 3.49
CA LEU A 182 -1.03 -3.68 4.26
C LEU A 182 -0.23 -4.68 5.11
N PRO A 183 -0.41 -4.69 6.44
CA PRO A 183 0.24 -5.67 7.31
C PRO A 183 -0.07 -7.10 6.86
N ARG A 184 0.95 -7.95 6.78
CA ARG A 184 0.84 -9.26 6.11
C ARG A 184 0.05 -10.28 6.92
N GLU A 185 -0.07 -10.08 8.22
CA GLU A 185 -1.01 -10.78 9.09
C GLU A 185 -2.48 -10.52 8.73
N LEU A 186 -2.80 -9.44 8.00
CA LEU A 186 -4.14 -9.16 7.48
C LEU A 186 -4.37 -9.75 6.09
N VAL A 187 -3.36 -10.33 5.43
CA VAL A 187 -3.51 -10.98 4.13
C VAL A 187 -3.72 -12.47 4.35
N ILE A 188 -4.92 -12.96 4.06
CA ILE A 188 -5.31 -14.36 4.28
C ILE A 188 -5.52 -15.03 2.93
N ASN A 189 -4.73 -16.05 2.63
CA ASN A 189 -4.98 -16.92 1.48
C ASN A 189 -5.88 -18.06 1.93
N GLU A 190 -7.04 -18.21 1.30
CA GLU A 190 -7.92 -19.35 1.54
C GLU A 190 -7.21 -20.61 1.06
N THR A 191 -6.58 -21.32 1.99
CA THR A 191 -5.83 -22.53 1.68
C THR A 191 -6.82 -23.67 1.42
N ARG A 192 -6.43 -24.60 0.53
CA ARG A 192 -7.31 -25.69 0.11
C ARG A 192 -7.78 -26.55 1.27
#